data_AF-A0A8E2F2B8-F1
#
_entry.id   AF-A0A8E2F2B8-F1
#
_cell.length_a   1.000
_cell.length_b   1.000
_cell.length_c   1.000
_cell.angle_alpha   90.00
_cell.angle_beta   90.00
_cell.angle_gamma   90.00
#
_symmetry.space_group_name_H-M   'P 1'
#
loop_
_entity.id
_entity.type
_entity.pdbx_description
1 polymer ?
#
loop_
_entity_poly.entity_id
_entity_poly.type
_entity_poly.pdbx_seq_one_letter_code
_entity_poly.pdbx_strand_id
1 'polypeptide(L)'
;MSTDPSVVTPSEGQRARAAWEERATVYSIRIQDCDITLILLDPQPIINHSVTGEWIVPEGEGPQSNKNIFETRSEMLLPYTPVAPRGPDRNKPSRNHIFDILGQLNTARSTREDLIEWIQAGRDCSGPDAILGLVQIVHGDILGLLHLMAMILERINLDTMVDSHVVERLSHWRALVNRFQIELASMRSTLEPFIDFVYGTEAPTPVAFLVSDANQRIDKSLIQLEGFQNSLRAEVSVLESKRGINEAESVSKLTELAFFFIPITFVASTFSMQIKELQQAASLSSFILASAVAIGFSYGLRLVVRSSILLRYKRECFNNVRKYGRLGAGSRISTHVFLLWLLDRASLRWVFQNFQRVVAVGLSLSVLICGPVAIALIWALGKTSIRRKVLFTTLVLMLVCSLLVLLILKSFRRYR
;
A
#
# COMPACT_ATOMS: atom_id res chain seq x y z
N MET A 1 22.07 -2.20 39.52
CA MET A 1 22.50 -1.90 38.15
C MET A 1 21.56 -0.83 37.61
N SER A 2 21.98 0.43 37.68
CA SER A 2 21.25 1.56 37.10
C SER A 2 21.59 1.60 35.62
N THR A 3 20.64 1.26 34.77
CA THR A 3 20.69 1.63 33.36
C THR A 3 20.13 3.03 33.29
N ASP A 4 21.00 4.03 33.18
CA ASP A 4 20.59 5.36 32.72
C ASP A 4 19.82 5.17 31.40
N PRO A 5 18.58 5.68 31.28
CA PRO A 5 17.90 5.70 30.00
C PRO A 5 18.70 6.64 29.09
N SER A 6 19.50 6.05 28.20
CA SER A 6 20.23 6.78 27.18
C SER A 6 19.22 7.42 26.23
N VAL A 7 18.87 8.68 26.50
CA VAL A 7 18.12 9.51 25.58
C VAL A 7 19.00 9.71 24.36
N VAL A 8 18.65 9.06 23.26
CA VAL A 8 19.27 9.27 21.95
C VAL A 8 19.05 10.75 21.61
N THR A 9 20.12 11.53 21.62
CA THR A 9 20.08 12.91 21.14
C THR A 9 19.70 12.89 19.65
N PRO A 10 18.58 13.53 19.26
CA PRO A 10 18.22 13.59 17.85
C PRO A 10 19.27 14.41 17.10
N SER A 11 19.47 14.09 15.83
CA SER A 11 20.20 14.96 14.91
C SER A 11 19.54 16.34 14.83
N GLU A 12 20.35 17.37 14.56
CA GLU A 12 19.91 18.76 14.39
C GLU A 12 18.63 18.83 13.54
N GLY A 13 17.54 19.31 14.17
CA GLY A 13 16.22 19.46 13.53
C GLY A 13 15.18 18.37 13.85
N GLN A 14 15.54 17.27 14.52
CA GLN A 14 14.56 16.28 15.00
C GLN A 14 14.09 16.58 16.43
N ARG A 15 12.78 16.61 16.64
CA ARG A 15 12.16 16.73 17.97
C ARG A 15 12.39 15.43 18.75
N ALA A 16 13.11 15.49 19.87
CA ALA A 16 13.21 14.37 20.80
C ALA A 16 11.83 14.11 21.43
N ARG A 17 11.30 12.90 21.26
CA ARG A 17 10.15 12.42 22.03
C ARG A 17 10.68 11.48 23.10
N ALA A 18 10.60 11.89 24.36
CA ALA A 18 10.91 11.03 25.48
C ALA A 18 9.61 10.39 26.01
N ALA A 19 9.67 9.10 26.31
CA ALA A 19 8.67 8.39 27.10
C ALA A 19 9.36 7.93 28.38
N TRP A 20 8.66 8.03 29.52
CA TRP A 20 9.16 7.59 30.81
C TRP A 20 8.33 6.40 31.28
N GLU A 21 9.01 5.32 31.68
CA GLU A 21 8.43 4.14 32.29
C GLU A 21 8.60 4.29 33.80
N GLU A 22 7.50 4.43 34.55
CA GLU A 22 7.55 4.38 36.01
C GLU A 22 7.50 2.92 36.46
N ARG A 23 8.50 2.46 37.21
CA ARG A 23 8.49 1.11 37.79
C ARG A 23 8.00 1.14 39.22
N ALA A 24 7.17 0.16 39.54
CA ALA A 24 6.77 -0.15 40.91
C ALA A 24 7.31 -1.54 41.27
N THR A 25 8.10 -1.62 42.35
CA THR A 25 8.51 -2.89 42.94
C THR A 25 7.70 -3.13 44.20
N VAL A 26 6.92 -4.21 44.21
CA VAL A 26 6.09 -4.60 45.35
C VAL A 26 6.74 -5.79 46.05
N TYR A 27 6.95 -5.67 47.35
CA TYR A 27 7.43 -6.75 48.22
C TYR A 27 6.42 -6.95 49.35
N SER A 28 5.82 -8.14 49.43
CA SER A 28 4.86 -8.49 50.48
C SER A 28 5.46 -9.57 51.40
N ILE A 29 5.41 -9.34 52.70
CA ILE A 29 5.89 -10.29 53.72
C ILE A 29 4.89 -10.38 54.88
N ARG A 30 4.60 -11.60 55.31
CA ARG A 30 3.74 -11.87 56.48
C ARG A 30 4.60 -12.10 57.73
N ILE A 31 4.49 -11.22 58.72
CA ILE A 31 5.20 -11.32 60.01
C ILE A 31 4.18 -11.32 61.14
N GLN A 32 4.10 -12.40 61.91
CA GLN A 32 3.26 -12.51 63.12
C GLN A 32 1.79 -12.07 62.88
N ASP A 33 1.14 -12.65 61.86
CA ASP A 33 -0.23 -12.32 61.42
C ASP A 33 -0.47 -10.90 60.89
N CYS A 34 0.60 -10.12 60.68
CA CYS A 34 0.53 -8.87 59.95
C CYS A 34 1.10 -9.05 58.54
N ASP A 35 0.32 -8.66 57.53
CA ASP A 35 0.80 -8.55 56.15
C ASP A 35 1.44 -7.16 55.97
N ILE A 36 2.75 -7.13 55.72
CA ILE A 36 3.52 -5.92 55.47
C ILE A 36 3.86 -5.85 53.99
N THR A 37 3.33 -4.83 53.32
CA THR A 37 3.59 -4.57 51.91
C THR A 37 4.47 -3.34 51.75
N LEU A 38 5.68 -3.54 51.21
CA LEU A 38 6.61 -2.49 50.82
C LEU A 38 6.45 -2.22 49.32
N ILE A 39 6.10 -0.99 48.97
CA ILE A 39 6.02 -0.52 47.58
C ILE A 39 7.14 0.49 47.34
N LEU A 40 8.05 0.18 46.42
CA LEU A 40 9.09 1.08 45.95
C LEU A 40 8.66 1.62 44.59
N LEU A 41 8.56 2.94 44.47
CA LEU A 41 8.20 3.62 43.23
C LEU A 41 9.41 4.38 42.71
N ASP A 42 9.63 4.36 41.40
CA ASP A 42 10.69 5.15 40.78
C ASP A 42 10.49 6.65 41.05
N PRO A 43 11.58 7.41 41.25
CA PRO A 43 11.49 8.86 41.39
C PRO A 43 11.05 9.50 40.08
N GLN A 44 10.28 10.59 40.17
CA GLN A 44 9.91 11.39 39.01
C GLN A 44 11.18 11.93 38.32
N PRO A 45 11.31 11.80 36.99
CA PRO A 45 12.44 12.36 36.29
C PRO A 45 12.38 13.89 36.34
N ILE A 46 13.49 14.52 36.70
CA ILE A 46 13.63 15.97 36.63
C ILE A 46 13.95 16.32 35.18
N ILE A 47 12.97 16.88 34.46
CA ILE A 47 13.18 17.35 33.08
C ILE A 47 13.75 18.77 33.14
N ASN A 48 15.06 18.88 32.96
CA ASN A 48 15.71 20.18 32.78
C ASN A 48 15.68 20.56 31.30
N HIS A 49 14.86 21.56 30.95
CA HIS A 49 14.90 22.16 29.62
C HIS A 49 16.11 23.08 29.49
N SER A 50 17.28 22.54 29.12
CA SER A 50 18.37 23.38 28.63
C SER A 50 18.15 23.64 27.14
N VAL A 51 17.61 24.82 26.81
CA VAL A 51 17.68 25.32 25.44
C VAL A 51 19.12 25.79 25.23
N THR A 52 20.03 24.87 24.87
CA THR A 52 21.34 25.23 24.32
C THR A 52 21.12 25.70 22.89
N GLY A 53 20.57 26.91 22.77
CA GLY A 53 20.67 27.69 21.55
C GLY A 53 22.07 28.27 21.49
N GLU A 54 23.05 27.47 21.06
CA GLU A 54 24.31 28.01 20.58
C GLU A 54 24.02 28.66 19.22
N TRP A 55 23.48 29.88 19.27
CA TRP A 55 23.37 30.70 18.09
C TRP A 55 24.78 31.08 17.69
N ILE A 56 25.37 30.31 16.78
CA ILE A 56 26.47 30.79 15.95
C ILE A 56 25.86 31.92 15.13
N VAL A 57 25.94 33.15 15.64
CA VAL A 57 25.66 34.35 14.87
C VAL A 57 26.74 34.39 13.80
N PRO A 58 26.41 34.19 12.51
CA PRO A 58 27.38 34.48 11.47
C PRO A 58 27.62 35.99 11.52
N GLU A 59 28.83 36.37 11.89
CA GLU A 59 29.33 37.74 11.77
C GLU A 59 29.42 38.06 10.28
N GLY A 60 28.31 38.52 9.69
CA GLY A 60 28.23 38.68 8.24
C GLY A 60 26.92 39.29 7.74
N GLU A 61 26.93 40.63 7.65
CA GLU A 61 26.23 41.48 6.68
C GLU A 61 24.69 41.58 6.69
N GLY A 62 24.23 42.82 6.96
CA GLY A 62 23.12 43.43 6.22
C GLY A 62 21.86 43.74 7.03
N PRO A 63 21.41 45.02 7.07
CA PRO A 63 20.09 45.36 7.57
C PRO A 63 19.05 45.08 6.48
N GLN A 64 17.89 44.56 6.90
CA GLN A 64 16.67 44.29 6.13
C GLN A 64 16.50 42.83 5.67
N SER A 65 15.98 42.01 6.57
CA SER A 65 15.00 41.00 6.17
C SER A 65 14.02 40.78 7.31
N ASN A 66 12.74 40.69 6.93
CA ASN A 66 11.57 40.55 7.79
C ASN A 66 11.84 39.61 8.97
N LYS A 67 11.69 40.15 10.19
CA LYS A 67 11.41 39.36 11.38
C LYS A 67 10.05 38.69 11.17
N ASN A 68 10.05 37.56 10.49
CA ASN A 68 9.08 36.52 10.75
C ASN A 68 9.32 36.12 12.20
N ILE A 69 8.53 36.74 13.09
CA ILE A 69 8.26 36.22 14.42
C ILE A 69 7.65 34.86 14.13
N PHE A 70 8.50 33.84 14.04
CA PHE A 70 8.09 32.46 14.26
C PHE A 70 7.65 32.45 15.71
N GLU A 71 6.37 32.79 15.88
CA GLU A 71 5.59 32.51 17.04
C GLU A 71 5.86 31.05 17.34
N THR A 72 6.79 30.85 18.27
CA THR A 72 7.14 29.54 18.77
C THR A 72 5.92 29.20 19.60
N ARG A 73 4.86 28.73 18.93
CA ARG A 73 3.76 28.06 19.59
C ARG A 73 4.47 27.06 20.48
N SER A 74 4.45 27.31 21.78
CA SER A 74 4.67 26.31 22.80
C SER A 74 3.67 25.21 22.47
N GLU A 75 4.08 24.30 21.57
CA GLU A 75 3.40 23.04 21.34
C GLU A 75 3.45 22.36 22.69
N MET A 76 2.33 22.49 23.39
CA MET A 76 2.06 21.97 24.71
C MET A 76 2.74 20.62 24.92
N LEU A 77 3.36 20.51 26.09
CA LEU A 77 3.86 19.35 26.83
C LEU A 77 2.93 18.10 26.79
N LEU A 78 2.63 17.58 25.61
CA LEU A 78 1.81 16.40 25.37
C LEU A 78 2.42 15.05 25.80
N PRO A 79 3.71 14.86 26.14
CA PRO A 79 4.16 13.51 26.52
C PRO A 79 3.70 13.08 27.92
N TYR A 80 3.19 13.99 28.76
CA TYR A 80 2.98 13.72 30.19
C TYR A 80 1.63 14.19 30.76
N THR A 81 0.73 14.71 29.94
CA THR A 81 -0.62 15.04 30.41
C THR A 81 -1.41 13.74 30.57
N PRO A 82 -1.85 13.38 31.79
CA PRO A 82 -2.65 12.19 31.97
C PRO A 82 -3.93 12.35 31.13
N VAL A 83 -4.33 11.28 30.44
CA VAL A 83 -5.52 11.29 29.56
C VAL A 83 -6.79 11.01 30.38
N ALA A 84 -6.62 10.45 31.57
CA ALA A 84 -7.67 10.19 32.53
C ALA A 84 -7.25 10.74 33.91
N PRO A 85 -8.18 11.25 34.73
CA PRO A 85 -7.86 11.67 36.09
C PRO A 85 -7.30 10.49 36.89
N ARG A 86 -6.16 10.73 37.54
CA ARG A 86 -5.54 9.80 38.49
C ARG A 86 -5.96 10.19 39.91
N GLY A 87 -6.31 9.20 40.73
CA GLY A 87 -6.63 9.41 42.15
C GLY A 87 -7.98 8.83 42.58
N PRO A 88 -8.29 8.94 43.89
CA PRO A 88 -9.51 8.39 44.46
C PRO A 88 -10.74 9.06 43.84
N ASP A 89 -11.74 8.26 43.49
CA ASP A 89 -13.01 8.76 42.97
C ASP A 89 -13.68 9.59 44.09
N ARG A 90 -13.53 10.91 44.00
CA ARG A 90 -14.15 11.84 44.95
C ARG A 90 -15.65 11.83 44.62
N ASN A 91 -16.35 10.82 45.16
CA ASN A 91 -17.77 10.47 44.98
C ASN A 91 -18.80 11.57 45.28
N LYS A 92 -18.39 12.84 45.41
CA LYS A 92 -19.30 13.98 45.50
C LYS A 92 -19.10 14.87 44.27
N PRO A 93 -20.01 14.81 43.28
CA PRO A 93 -20.01 15.77 42.17
C PRO A 93 -20.26 17.17 42.74
N SER A 94 -19.17 17.88 43.03
CA SER A 94 -19.17 19.31 43.37
C SER A 94 -19.04 20.11 42.09
N ARG A 95 -19.55 21.35 42.05
CA ARG A 95 -19.34 22.29 40.93
C ARG A 95 -17.84 22.52 40.64
N ASN A 96 -16.98 22.30 41.62
CA ASN A 96 -15.53 22.43 41.48
C ASN A 96 -14.86 21.18 40.89
N HIS A 97 -15.57 20.05 40.79
CA HIS A 97 -15.01 18.77 40.36
C HIS A 97 -14.47 18.78 38.93
N ILE A 98 -15.13 19.51 38.01
CA ILE A 98 -14.64 19.65 36.63
C ILE A 98 -13.33 20.45 36.58
N PHE A 99 -13.20 21.50 37.40
CA PHE A 99 -11.97 22.28 37.48
C PHE A 99 -10.83 21.50 38.15
N ASP A 100 -11.14 20.65 39.13
CA ASP A 100 -10.17 19.75 39.75
C ASP A 100 -9.67 18.70 38.75
N ILE A 101 -10.56 18.11 37.94
CA ILE A 101 -10.19 17.18 36.86
C ILE A 101 -9.33 17.90 35.81
N LEU A 102 -9.73 19.09 35.36
CA LEU A 102 -8.94 19.87 34.40
C LEU A 102 -7.57 20.27 34.97
N GLY A 103 -7.51 20.56 36.28
CA GLY A 103 -6.27 20.80 36.99
C GLY A 103 -5.37 19.58 36.99
N GLN A 104 -5.91 18.40 37.31
CA GLN A 104 -5.20 17.13 37.27
C GLN A 104 -4.69 16.77 35.86
N LEU A 105 -5.49 17.02 34.82
CA LEU A 105 -5.10 16.78 33.43
C LEU A 105 -3.99 17.72 32.94
N ASN A 106 -3.88 18.92 33.53
CA ASN A 106 -2.86 19.92 33.18
C ASN A 106 -1.56 19.78 33.98
N THR A 107 -1.55 19.02 35.08
CA THR A 107 -0.35 18.79 35.90
C THR A 107 0.15 17.36 35.73
N ALA A 108 1.37 17.19 35.23
CA ALA A 108 2.03 15.88 35.25
C ALA A 108 2.37 15.51 36.71
N ARG A 109 1.63 14.53 37.26
CA ARG A 109 1.85 13.99 38.60
C ARG A 109 2.55 12.64 38.52
N SER A 110 3.39 12.35 39.50
CA SER A 110 4.03 11.04 39.62
C SER A 110 3.08 10.01 40.24
N THR A 111 3.23 8.72 39.90
CA THR A 111 2.45 7.64 40.55
C THR A 111 2.60 7.67 42.06
N ARG A 112 3.76 8.11 42.57
CA ARG A 112 4.00 8.28 44.01
C ARG A 112 3.06 9.32 44.63
N GLU A 113 2.93 10.49 44.02
CA GLU A 113 2.07 11.55 44.54
C GLU A 113 0.61 11.13 44.51
N ASP A 114 0.18 10.51 43.41
CA ASP A 114 -1.19 10.01 43.26
C ASP A 114 -1.51 8.90 44.28
N LEU A 115 -0.55 8.00 44.55
CA LEU A 115 -0.70 6.95 45.56
C LEU A 115 -0.73 7.53 46.98
N ILE A 116 0.10 8.52 47.28
CA ILE A 116 0.08 9.22 48.58
C ILE A 116 -1.27 9.91 48.79
N GLU A 117 -1.79 10.61 47.76
CA GLU A 117 -3.10 11.25 47.84
C GLU A 117 -4.21 10.21 48.08
N TRP A 118 -4.14 9.06 47.40
CA TRP A 118 -5.10 7.97 47.59
C TRP A 118 -5.07 7.41 49.02
N ILE A 119 -3.87 7.13 49.56
CA ILE A 119 -3.69 6.64 50.94
C ILE A 119 -4.18 7.68 51.96
N GLN A 120 -3.97 8.98 51.69
CA GLN A 120 -4.44 10.06 52.56
C GLN A 120 -5.97 10.18 52.54
N ALA A 121 -6.61 9.99 51.39
CA ALA A 121 -8.06 10.04 51.24
C ALA A 121 -8.77 8.84 51.90
N GLY A 122 -8.12 7.67 51.98
CA GLY A 122 -8.69 6.44 52.55
C GLY A 122 -8.64 6.33 54.08
N ARG A 123 -8.19 7.36 54.82
CA ARG A 123 -8.01 7.25 56.29
C ARG A 123 -9.30 7.18 57.10
N ASP A 124 -10.46 7.42 56.50
CA ASP A 124 -11.71 7.57 57.25
C ASP A 124 -12.47 6.26 57.52
N CYS A 125 -12.22 5.17 56.77
CA CYS A 125 -12.91 3.88 56.99
C CYS A 125 -12.02 2.70 56.54
N SER A 126 -11.55 1.88 57.48
CA SER A 126 -10.87 0.58 57.24
C SER A 126 -9.64 0.61 56.33
N GLY A 127 -8.54 1.22 56.81
CA GLY A 127 -7.16 0.97 56.33
C GLY A 127 -6.91 1.07 54.81
N PRO A 128 -6.23 2.10 54.30
CA PRO A 128 -6.02 2.26 52.86
C PRO A 128 -5.18 1.11 52.28
N ASP A 129 -5.81 0.29 51.44
CA ASP A 129 -5.11 -0.73 50.65
C ASP A 129 -4.31 -0.05 49.53
N ALA A 130 -3.02 0.16 49.80
CA ALA A 130 -2.11 0.80 48.84
C ALA A 130 -2.02 0.03 47.51
N ILE A 131 -2.28 -1.27 47.50
CA ILE A 131 -2.28 -2.07 46.26
C ILE A 131 -3.53 -1.76 45.44
N LEU A 132 -4.69 -1.64 46.07
CA LEU A 132 -5.90 -1.21 45.36
C LEU A 132 -5.70 0.16 44.69
N GLY A 133 -5.11 1.12 45.42
CA GLY A 133 -4.76 2.43 44.85
C GLY A 133 -3.82 2.34 43.66
N LEU A 134 -2.77 1.50 43.75
CA LEU A 134 -1.84 1.27 42.65
C LEU A 134 -2.52 0.64 41.42
N VAL A 135 -3.34 -0.39 41.62
CA VAL A 135 -4.09 -1.05 40.55
C VAL A 135 -5.05 -0.07 39.86
N GLN A 136 -5.68 0.83 40.61
CA GLN A 136 -6.55 1.86 40.06
C GLN A 136 -5.79 2.87 39.19
N ILE A 137 -4.57 3.27 39.61
CA ILE A 137 -3.71 4.15 38.80
C ILE A 137 -3.30 3.43 37.50
N VAL A 138 -2.83 2.18 37.60
CA VAL A 138 -2.43 1.37 36.43
C VAL A 138 -3.62 1.16 35.48
N HIS A 139 -4.82 0.90 36.00
CA HIS A 139 -6.04 0.81 35.21
C HIS A 139 -6.31 2.12 34.44
N GLY A 140 -6.24 3.27 35.12
CA GLY A 140 -6.41 4.58 34.48
C GLY A 140 -5.40 4.86 33.38
N ASP A 141 -4.14 4.45 33.57
CA ASP A 141 -3.08 4.59 32.58
C ASP A 141 -3.28 3.70 31.36
N ILE A 142 -3.73 2.46 31.56
CA ILE A 142 -4.12 1.57 30.46
C ILE A 142 -5.25 2.21 29.66
N LEU A 143 -6.29 2.74 30.31
CA LEU A 143 -7.37 3.43 29.62
C LEU A 143 -6.87 4.64 28.81
N GLY A 144 -5.97 5.42 29.39
CA GLY A 144 -5.35 6.56 28.72
C GLY A 144 -4.56 6.16 27.49
N LEU A 145 -3.76 5.10 27.58
CA LEU A 145 -3.02 4.53 26.46
C LEU A 145 -3.98 4.05 25.35
N LEU A 146 -5.01 3.29 25.70
CA LEU A 146 -6.00 2.78 24.73
C LEU A 146 -6.73 3.92 24.01
N HIS A 147 -7.06 5.00 24.73
CA HIS A 147 -7.67 6.18 24.12
C HIS A 147 -6.70 6.89 23.15
N LEU A 148 -5.44 7.09 23.57
CA LEU A 148 -4.41 7.69 22.72
C LEU A 148 -4.16 6.86 21.46
N MET A 149 -4.13 5.54 21.60
CA MET A 149 -4.03 4.63 20.45
C MET A 149 -5.22 4.80 19.50
N ALA A 150 -6.45 4.84 20.01
CA ALA A 150 -7.63 5.08 19.18
C ALA A 150 -7.55 6.41 18.42
N MET A 151 -7.09 7.48 19.08
CA MET A 151 -6.86 8.78 18.43
C MET A 151 -5.79 8.72 17.35
N ILE A 152 -4.69 8.00 17.58
CA ILE A 152 -3.63 7.84 16.59
C ILE A 152 -4.14 7.05 15.38
N LEU A 153 -4.88 5.96 15.60
CA LEU A 153 -5.46 5.16 14.51
C LEU A 153 -6.43 5.98 13.67
N GLU A 154 -7.30 6.78 14.31
CA GLU A 154 -8.21 7.69 13.61
C GLU A 154 -7.44 8.72 12.79
N ARG A 155 -6.36 9.29 13.36
CA ARG A 155 -5.52 10.24 12.63
C ARG A 155 -4.81 9.60 11.44
N ILE A 156 -4.34 8.36 11.56
CA ILE A 156 -3.75 7.63 10.43
C ILE A 156 -4.80 7.43 9.34
N ASN A 157 -6.02 7.04 9.71
CA ASN A 157 -7.13 6.85 8.77
C ASN A 157 -7.53 8.14 8.03
N LEU A 158 -7.39 9.31 8.66
CA LEU A 158 -7.56 10.59 7.99
C LEU A 158 -6.40 10.90 7.02
N ASP A 159 -5.16 10.59 7.43
CA ASP A 159 -3.96 10.78 6.61
C ASP A 159 -3.92 9.81 5.39
N THR A 160 -4.59 8.65 5.44
CA THR A 160 -4.60 7.67 4.34
C THR A 160 -5.41 8.11 3.12
N MET A 161 -6.20 9.18 3.23
CA MET A 161 -6.96 9.74 2.10
C MET A 161 -6.06 10.30 0.99
N VAL A 162 -4.78 10.57 1.25
CA VAL A 162 -3.83 11.13 0.27
C VAL A 162 -2.81 10.06 -0.16
N ASP A 163 -2.98 9.53 -1.39
CA ASP A 163 -2.21 8.41 -1.97
C ASP A 163 -0.67 8.57 -1.80
N SER A 164 -0.11 9.78 -1.87
CA SER A 164 1.34 10.01 -1.77
C SER A 164 1.91 9.85 -0.36
N HIS A 165 1.16 10.22 0.68
CA HIS A 165 1.63 10.15 2.07
C HIS A 165 1.52 8.73 2.64
N VAL A 166 0.57 7.94 2.13
CA VAL A 166 0.40 6.54 2.52
C VAL A 166 1.68 5.76 2.27
N VAL A 167 2.25 5.84 1.07
CA VAL A 167 3.43 5.04 0.68
C VAL A 167 4.63 5.32 1.59
N GLU A 168 4.87 6.60 1.87
CA GLU A 168 6.04 7.04 2.65
C GLU A 168 5.94 6.61 4.12
N ARG A 169 4.75 6.69 4.72
CA ARG A 169 4.54 6.46 6.15
C ARG A 169 4.06 5.04 6.49
N LEU A 170 3.73 4.23 5.48
CA LEU A 170 3.20 2.88 5.65
C LEU A 170 4.08 1.98 6.53
N SER A 171 5.39 2.03 6.34
CA SER A 171 6.36 1.25 7.11
C SER A 171 6.32 1.64 8.59
N HIS A 172 6.24 2.94 8.86
CA HIS A 172 6.14 3.49 10.21
C HIS A 172 4.81 3.09 10.88
N TRP A 173 3.69 3.22 10.18
CA TRP A 173 2.38 2.83 10.71
C TRP A 173 2.29 1.33 11.01
N ARG A 174 2.83 0.48 10.13
CA ARG A 174 2.89 -0.98 10.38
C ARG A 174 3.75 -1.30 11.60
N ALA A 175 4.91 -0.65 11.74
CA ALA A 175 5.78 -0.85 12.90
C ALA A 175 5.08 -0.40 14.20
N LEU A 176 4.37 0.72 14.16
CA LEU A 176 3.62 1.25 15.29
C LEU A 176 2.47 0.30 15.70
N VAL A 177 1.64 -0.12 14.75
CA VAL A 177 0.51 -1.04 15.00
C VAL A 177 1.01 -2.38 15.55
N ASN A 178 2.07 -2.94 14.97
CA ASN A 178 2.65 -4.18 15.45
C ASN A 178 3.20 -4.03 16.87
N ARG A 179 3.87 -2.91 17.18
CA ARG A 179 4.34 -2.62 18.53
C ARG A 179 3.16 -2.56 19.51
N PHE A 180 2.10 -1.84 19.17
CA PHE A 180 0.89 -1.78 19.99
C PHE A 180 0.27 -3.15 20.25
N GLN A 181 0.19 -4.03 19.24
CA GLN A 181 -0.33 -5.38 19.43
C GLN A 181 0.52 -6.19 20.42
N ILE A 182 1.85 -6.13 20.29
CA ILE A 182 2.78 -6.86 21.18
C ILE A 182 2.65 -6.34 22.61
N GLU A 183 2.71 -5.02 22.80
CA GLU A 183 2.67 -4.40 24.14
C GLU A 183 1.32 -4.64 24.83
N LEU A 184 0.20 -4.49 24.12
CA LEU A 184 -1.13 -4.74 24.69
C LEU A 184 -1.34 -6.22 25.06
N ALA A 185 -0.90 -7.14 24.21
CA ALA A 185 -0.96 -8.57 24.52
C ALA A 185 -0.10 -8.90 25.75
N SER A 186 1.08 -8.27 25.86
CA SER A 186 1.95 -8.43 27.03
C SER A 186 1.28 -7.88 28.31
N MET A 187 0.70 -6.67 28.27
CA MET A 187 -0.02 -6.10 29.41
C MET A 187 -1.16 -7.02 29.88
N ARG A 188 -1.99 -7.50 28.96
CA ARG A 188 -3.07 -8.45 29.28
C ARG A 188 -2.53 -9.70 29.99
N SER A 189 -1.44 -10.28 29.47
CA SER A 189 -0.86 -11.51 30.02
C SER A 189 -0.16 -11.35 31.37
N THR A 190 0.18 -10.11 31.76
CA THR A 190 0.95 -9.82 32.98
C THR A 190 0.10 -9.29 34.13
N LEU A 191 -1.07 -8.69 33.84
CA LEU A 191 -1.97 -8.17 34.87
C LEU A 191 -2.54 -9.26 35.79
N GLU A 192 -3.05 -10.37 35.23
CA GLU A 192 -3.64 -11.45 36.05
C GLU A 192 -2.61 -12.11 36.99
N PRO A 193 -1.42 -12.56 36.52
CA PRO A 193 -0.41 -13.14 37.40
C PRO A 193 0.09 -12.16 38.48
N PHE A 194 0.10 -10.86 38.19
CA PHE A 194 0.47 -9.85 39.18
C PHE A 194 -0.56 -9.77 40.32
N ILE A 195 -1.85 -9.81 40.01
CA ILE A 195 -2.91 -9.81 41.04
C ILE A 195 -2.88 -11.09 41.87
N ASP A 196 -2.71 -12.24 41.22
CA ASP A 196 -2.57 -13.53 41.89
C ASP A 196 -1.33 -13.55 42.82
N PHE A 197 -0.24 -12.88 42.43
CA PHE A 197 0.95 -12.73 43.26
C PHE A 197 0.68 -11.88 44.51
N VAL A 198 -0.06 -10.77 44.38
CA VAL A 198 -0.25 -9.84 45.51
C VAL A 198 -1.34 -10.29 46.49
N TYR A 199 -2.45 -10.85 46.00
CA TYR A 199 -3.58 -11.25 46.85
C TYR A 199 -3.74 -12.77 47.02
N GLY A 200 -2.94 -13.58 46.32
CA GLY A 200 -3.14 -15.03 46.28
C GLY A 200 -4.35 -15.41 45.44
N THR A 201 -5.09 -16.44 45.86
CA THR A 201 -6.24 -16.98 45.10
C THR A 201 -7.54 -16.18 45.25
N GLU A 202 -7.62 -15.26 46.21
CA GLU A 202 -8.85 -14.52 46.52
C GLU A 202 -8.60 -13.01 46.50
N ALA A 203 -8.58 -12.43 45.30
CA ALA A 203 -8.49 -10.99 45.14
C ALA A 203 -9.78 -10.29 45.60
N PRO A 204 -9.69 -9.10 46.23
CA PRO A 204 -10.85 -8.28 46.55
C PRO A 204 -11.70 -8.00 45.32
N THR A 205 -13.03 -8.01 45.48
CA THR A 205 -13.98 -7.79 44.37
C THR A 205 -13.73 -6.51 43.57
N PRO A 206 -13.29 -5.37 44.16
CA PRO A 206 -12.98 -4.17 43.38
C PRO A 206 -11.76 -4.35 42.46
N VAL A 207 -10.72 -5.06 42.93
CA VAL A 207 -9.49 -5.33 42.17
C VAL A 207 -9.79 -6.25 40.99
N ALA A 208 -10.53 -7.33 41.25
CA ALA A 208 -10.94 -8.28 40.21
C ALA A 208 -11.77 -7.59 39.10
N PHE A 209 -12.66 -6.66 39.49
CA PHE A 209 -13.43 -5.86 38.53
C PHE A 209 -12.55 -4.96 37.66
N LEU A 210 -11.60 -4.22 38.27
CA LEU A 210 -10.71 -3.32 37.53
C LEU A 210 -9.85 -4.08 36.52
N VAL A 211 -9.29 -5.23 36.91
CA VAL A 211 -8.43 -6.04 36.04
C VAL A 211 -9.24 -6.67 34.91
N SER A 212 -10.45 -7.17 35.21
CA SER A 212 -11.36 -7.69 34.20
C SER A 212 -11.79 -6.61 33.19
N ASP A 213 -12.12 -5.41 33.65
CA ASP A 213 -12.45 -4.26 32.77
C ASP A 213 -11.24 -3.85 31.91
N ALA A 214 -10.03 -3.82 32.48
CA ALA A 214 -8.80 -3.55 31.72
C ALA A 214 -8.61 -4.58 30.60
N ASN A 215 -8.66 -5.86 30.93
CA ASN A 215 -8.47 -6.96 29.98
C ASN A 215 -9.53 -6.93 28.87
N GLN A 216 -10.81 -6.69 29.22
CA GLN A 216 -11.89 -6.56 28.24
C GLN A 216 -11.64 -5.42 27.25
N ARG A 217 -11.13 -4.28 27.73
CA ARG A 217 -10.84 -3.11 26.89
C ARG A 217 -9.59 -3.30 26.04
N ILE A 218 -8.57 -3.97 26.57
CA ILE A 218 -7.40 -4.39 25.81
C ILE A 218 -7.83 -5.32 24.67
N ASP A 219 -8.66 -6.32 24.94
CA ASP A 219 -9.16 -7.26 23.93
C ASP A 219 -9.95 -6.54 22.83
N LYS A 220 -10.83 -5.61 23.21
CA LYS A 220 -11.54 -4.77 22.24
C LYS A 220 -10.58 -3.96 21.35
N SER A 221 -9.52 -3.41 21.93
CA SER A 221 -8.54 -2.60 21.20
C SER A 221 -7.64 -3.44 20.29
N LEU A 222 -7.30 -4.67 20.70
CA LEU A 222 -6.60 -5.64 19.86
C LEU A 222 -7.42 -6.01 18.63
N ILE A 223 -8.73 -6.26 18.79
CA ILE A 223 -9.65 -6.51 17.66
C ILE A 223 -9.69 -5.30 16.71
N GLN A 224 -9.74 -4.07 17.25
CA GLN A 224 -9.71 -2.85 16.44
C GLN A 224 -8.39 -2.70 15.65
N LEU A 225 -7.25 -2.99 16.29
CA LEU A 225 -5.94 -2.97 15.63
C LEU A 225 -5.84 -3.99 14.50
N GLU A 226 -6.36 -5.20 14.70
CA GLU A 226 -6.41 -6.23 13.65
C GLU A 226 -7.28 -5.77 12.47
N GLY A 227 -8.46 -5.21 12.76
CA GLY A 227 -9.33 -4.61 11.75
C GLY A 227 -8.62 -3.49 10.96
N PHE A 228 -7.93 -2.60 11.66
CA PHE A 228 -7.14 -1.53 11.05
C PHE A 228 -6.00 -2.07 10.18
N GLN A 229 -5.26 -3.07 10.65
CA GLN A 229 -4.19 -3.71 9.88
C GLN A 229 -4.71 -4.35 8.59
N ASN A 230 -5.87 -5.01 8.65
CA ASN A 230 -6.54 -5.57 7.48
C ASN A 230 -6.99 -4.48 6.50
N SER A 231 -7.55 -3.38 7.00
CA SER A 231 -7.92 -2.21 6.19
C SER A 231 -6.71 -1.62 5.47
N LEU A 232 -5.63 -1.35 6.21
CA LEU A 232 -4.38 -0.82 5.67
C LEU A 232 -3.75 -1.75 4.63
N ARG A 233 -3.84 -3.07 4.82
CA ARG A 233 -3.39 -4.03 3.81
C ARG A 233 -4.24 -3.97 2.54
N ALA A 234 -5.55 -3.83 2.67
CA ALA A 234 -6.45 -3.70 1.52
C ALA A 234 -6.17 -2.40 0.74
N GLU A 235 -5.99 -1.27 1.42
CA GLU A 235 -5.63 0.01 0.81
C GLU A 235 -4.32 -0.08 0.02
N VAL A 236 -3.30 -0.72 0.60
CA VAL A 236 -2.01 -0.93 -0.10
C VAL A 236 -2.20 -1.77 -1.36
N SER A 237 -3.01 -2.83 -1.29
CA SER A 237 -3.29 -3.65 -2.48
C SER A 237 -4.01 -2.85 -3.57
N VAL A 238 -4.94 -1.95 -3.19
CA VAL A 238 -5.61 -1.04 -4.12
C VAL A 238 -4.61 -0.06 -4.73
N LEU A 239 -3.71 0.49 -3.93
CA LEU A 239 -2.70 1.44 -4.38
C LEU A 239 -1.69 0.80 -5.35
N GLU A 240 -1.22 -0.41 -5.03
CA GLU A 240 -0.37 -1.21 -5.93
C GLU A 240 -1.08 -1.52 -7.25
N SER A 241 -2.38 -1.82 -7.20
CA SER A 241 -3.20 -2.03 -8.40
C SER A 241 -3.30 -0.77 -9.26
N LYS A 242 -3.60 0.40 -8.67
CA LYS A 242 -3.61 1.69 -9.36
C LYS A 242 -2.27 1.98 -10.02
N ARG A 243 -1.16 1.76 -9.29
CA ARG A 243 0.19 1.95 -9.81
C ARG A 243 0.46 1.04 -11.01
N GLY A 244 0.10 -0.24 -10.91
CA GLY A 244 0.25 -1.20 -12.00
C GLY A 244 -0.59 -0.82 -13.23
N ILE A 245 -1.80 -0.28 -13.04
CA ILE A 245 -2.65 0.22 -14.11
C ILE A 245 -2.00 1.44 -14.80
N ASN A 246 -1.53 2.41 -14.01
CA ASN A 246 -0.88 3.61 -14.55
C ASN A 246 0.41 3.27 -15.31
N GLU A 247 1.19 2.31 -14.81
CA GLU A 247 2.38 1.82 -15.49
C GLU A 247 2.02 1.09 -16.79
N ALA A 248 1.02 0.21 -16.76
CA ALA A 248 0.54 -0.47 -17.96
C ALA A 248 -0.03 0.51 -19.01
N GLU A 249 -0.71 1.58 -18.58
CA GLU A 249 -1.19 2.64 -19.46
C GLU A 249 -0.03 3.41 -20.08
N SER A 250 0.97 3.80 -19.27
CA SER A 250 2.18 4.47 -19.76
C SER A 250 2.93 3.63 -20.79
N VAL A 251 3.13 2.34 -20.50
CA VAL A 251 3.75 1.39 -21.45
C VAL A 251 2.87 1.22 -22.69
N SER A 252 1.55 1.18 -22.55
CA SER A 252 0.64 1.13 -23.71
C SER A 252 0.77 2.38 -24.59
N LYS A 253 0.87 3.58 -24.01
CA LYS A 253 1.07 4.84 -24.75
C LYS A 253 2.42 4.87 -25.46
N LEU A 254 3.49 4.45 -24.78
CA LEU A 254 4.83 4.39 -25.37
C LEU A 254 4.89 3.40 -26.53
N THR A 255 4.34 2.20 -26.34
CA THR A 255 4.30 1.19 -27.41
C THR A 255 3.42 1.64 -28.56
N GLU A 256 2.30 2.31 -28.30
CA GLU A 256 1.45 2.91 -29.33
C GLU A 256 2.21 3.88 -30.21
N LEU A 257 2.97 4.78 -29.60
CA LEU A 257 3.81 5.74 -30.30
C LEU A 257 4.91 5.04 -31.12
N ALA A 258 5.54 3.98 -30.57
CA ALA A 258 6.54 3.19 -31.28
C ALA A 258 5.99 2.50 -32.55
N PHE A 259 4.72 2.07 -32.55
CA PHE A 259 4.09 1.47 -33.73
C PHE A 259 3.93 2.45 -34.90
N PHE A 260 3.94 3.76 -34.65
CA PHE A 260 3.97 4.78 -35.70
C PHE A 260 5.40 5.10 -36.15
N PHE A 261 6.30 5.34 -35.19
CA PHE A 261 7.65 5.81 -35.53
C PHE A 261 8.54 4.74 -36.16
N ILE A 262 8.49 3.49 -35.70
CA ILE A 262 9.39 2.44 -36.22
C ILE A 262 9.18 2.20 -37.73
N PRO A 263 7.93 2.03 -38.24
CA PRO A 263 7.71 1.87 -39.68
C PRO A 263 8.08 3.11 -40.50
N ILE A 264 7.79 4.31 -39.98
CA ILE A 264 8.14 5.57 -40.68
C ILE A 264 9.66 5.71 -40.80
N THR A 265 10.39 5.52 -39.69
CA THR A 265 11.86 5.59 -39.68
C THR A 265 12.48 4.53 -40.59
N PHE A 266 11.89 3.33 -40.65
CA PHE A 266 12.32 2.29 -41.59
C PHE A 266 12.16 2.74 -43.05
N VAL A 267 10.99 3.29 -43.41
CA VAL A 267 10.76 3.81 -44.77
C VAL A 267 11.67 5.01 -45.06
N ALA A 268 11.86 5.93 -44.11
CA ALA A 268 12.80 7.04 -44.28
C ALA A 268 14.23 6.54 -44.52
N SER A 269 14.68 5.51 -43.80
CA SER A 269 15.99 4.90 -43.98
C SER A 269 16.13 4.24 -45.36
N THR A 270 15.12 3.48 -45.82
CA THR A 270 15.18 2.83 -47.14
C THR A 270 15.22 3.82 -48.29
N PHE A 271 14.51 4.95 -48.20
CA PHE A 271 14.57 6.03 -49.19
C PHE A 271 15.84 6.90 -49.06
N SER A 272 16.47 6.93 -47.88
CA SER A 272 17.75 7.63 -47.67
C SER A 272 18.94 6.82 -48.20
N MET A 273 18.84 5.49 -48.29
CA MET A 273 19.85 4.67 -48.93
C MET A 273 19.82 4.94 -50.44
N GLN A 274 20.93 5.44 -51.00
CA GLN A 274 21.10 5.71 -52.43
C GLN A 274 21.15 4.40 -53.25
N ILE A 275 20.01 3.72 -53.36
CA ILE A 275 19.87 2.53 -54.19
C ILE A 275 19.91 2.98 -55.66
N LYS A 276 20.86 2.45 -56.43
CA LYS A 276 21.13 2.86 -57.83
C LYS A 276 19.90 2.77 -58.75
N GLU A 277 18.90 1.96 -58.40
CA GLU A 277 17.65 1.81 -59.15
C GLU A 277 16.63 2.97 -58.95
N LEU A 278 16.87 3.87 -57.99
CA LEU A 278 16.03 5.04 -57.67
C LEU A 278 16.71 6.37 -58.03
N GLN A 279 17.70 6.38 -58.95
CA GLN A 279 18.42 7.59 -59.36
C GLN A 279 17.52 8.66 -60.02
N GLN A 280 16.33 8.32 -60.49
CA GLN A 280 15.30 9.32 -60.79
C GLN A 280 14.67 9.77 -59.46
N ALA A 281 14.93 11.03 -59.10
CA ALA A 281 14.45 11.69 -57.88
C ALA A 281 13.13 11.10 -57.36
N ALA A 282 13.22 10.32 -56.29
CA ALA A 282 12.07 9.64 -55.71
C ALA A 282 10.97 10.67 -55.41
N SER A 283 9.84 10.55 -56.10
CA SER A 283 8.72 11.47 -55.93
C SER A 283 8.23 11.46 -54.48
N LEU A 284 8.04 12.63 -53.86
CA LEU A 284 7.53 12.76 -52.49
C LEU A 284 6.24 11.93 -52.25
N SER A 285 5.43 11.73 -53.30
CA SER A 285 4.22 10.89 -53.26
C SER A 285 4.49 9.40 -53.02
N SER A 286 5.60 8.84 -53.52
CA SER A 286 5.94 7.42 -53.31
C SER A 286 6.43 7.17 -51.89
N PHE A 287 7.13 8.13 -51.29
CA PHE A 287 7.51 8.10 -49.87
C PHE A 287 6.29 8.11 -48.93
N ILE A 288 5.35 9.02 -49.16
CA ILE A 288 4.12 9.11 -48.35
C ILE A 288 3.30 7.82 -48.47
N LEU A 289 3.14 7.29 -49.69
CA LEU A 289 2.40 6.05 -49.91
C LEU A 289 3.07 4.85 -49.23
N ALA A 290 4.40 4.70 -49.37
CA ALA A 290 5.15 3.63 -48.72
C ALA A 290 5.04 3.71 -47.19
N SER A 291 5.14 4.92 -46.62
CA SER A 291 4.98 5.16 -45.18
C SER A 291 3.58 4.80 -44.69
N ALA A 292 2.54 5.21 -45.41
CA ALA A 292 1.15 4.88 -45.06
C ALA A 292 0.89 3.36 -45.09
N VAL A 293 1.43 2.65 -46.09
CA VAL A 293 1.33 1.18 -46.18
C VAL A 293 2.09 0.50 -45.04
N ALA A 294 3.30 0.97 -44.71
CA ALA A 294 4.10 0.41 -43.63
C ALA A 294 3.44 0.58 -42.26
N ILE A 295 2.88 1.77 -41.98
CA ILE A 295 2.09 2.03 -40.76
C ILE A 295 0.85 1.14 -40.73
N GLY A 296 0.09 1.08 -41.83
CA GLY A 296 -1.11 0.26 -41.92
C GLY A 296 -0.83 -1.23 -41.67
N PHE A 297 0.27 -1.75 -42.22
CA PHE A 297 0.72 -3.12 -41.99
C PHE A 297 1.12 -3.36 -40.52
N SER A 298 1.96 -2.49 -39.97
CA SER A 298 2.40 -2.58 -38.57
C SER A 298 1.23 -2.53 -37.58
N TYR A 299 0.29 -1.60 -37.78
CA TYR A 299 -0.90 -1.47 -36.96
C TYR A 299 -1.89 -2.63 -37.16
N GLY A 300 -1.98 -3.15 -38.38
CA GLY A 300 -2.73 -4.38 -38.68
C GLY A 300 -2.18 -5.59 -37.91
N LEU A 301 -0.86 -5.77 -37.91
CA LEU A 301 -0.19 -6.83 -37.14
C LEU A 301 -0.47 -6.66 -35.63
N ARG A 302 -0.41 -5.43 -35.12
CA ARG A 302 -0.76 -5.11 -33.73
C ARG A 302 -2.21 -5.49 -33.40
N LEU A 303 -3.17 -5.15 -34.27
CA LEU A 303 -4.59 -5.52 -34.11
C LEU A 303 -4.76 -7.04 -34.08
N VAL A 304 -4.04 -7.77 -34.94
CA VAL A 304 -4.06 -9.25 -34.95
C VAL A 304 -3.51 -9.81 -33.63
N VAL A 305 -2.38 -9.31 -33.14
CA VAL A 305 -1.77 -9.75 -31.86
C VAL A 305 -2.66 -9.44 -30.66
N ARG A 306 -3.28 -8.25 -30.62
CA ARG A 306 -4.16 -7.81 -29.53
C ARG A 306 -5.56 -8.43 -29.60
N SER A 307 -5.90 -9.11 -30.70
CA SER A 307 -7.21 -9.71 -30.89
C SER A 307 -7.52 -10.71 -29.77
N SER A 308 -8.60 -10.45 -29.03
CA SER A 308 -9.09 -11.33 -27.96
C SER A 308 -9.45 -12.73 -28.50
N ILE A 309 -9.75 -12.84 -29.80
CA ILE A 309 -9.99 -14.11 -30.48
C ILE A 309 -8.74 -14.97 -30.50
N LEU A 310 -7.59 -14.38 -30.81
CA LEU A 310 -6.32 -15.11 -30.87
C LEU A 310 -5.91 -15.57 -29.47
N LEU A 311 -6.13 -14.73 -28.46
CA LEU A 311 -5.91 -15.09 -27.06
C LEU A 311 -6.87 -16.19 -26.57
N ARG A 312 -8.12 -16.23 -27.06
CA ARG A 312 -9.08 -17.31 -26.79
C ARG A 312 -8.68 -18.60 -27.49
N TYR A 313 -8.34 -18.54 -28.78
CA TYR A 313 -7.86 -19.68 -29.55
C TYR A 313 -6.60 -20.28 -28.94
N LYS A 314 -5.66 -19.43 -28.51
CA LYS A 314 -4.47 -19.86 -27.77
C LYS A 314 -4.88 -20.58 -26.49
N ARG A 315 -5.76 -20.00 -25.65
CA ARG A 315 -6.23 -20.64 -24.42
C ARG A 315 -6.94 -21.97 -24.66
N GLU A 316 -7.81 -22.04 -25.65
CA GLU A 316 -8.55 -23.25 -26.01
C GLU A 316 -7.61 -24.34 -26.55
N CYS A 317 -6.64 -23.96 -27.39
CA CYS A 317 -5.58 -24.83 -27.87
C CYS A 317 -4.74 -25.38 -26.71
N PHE A 318 -4.27 -24.51 -25.81
CA PHE A 318 -3.49 -24.92 -24.64
C PHE A 318 -4.29 -25.84 -23.69
N ASN A 319 -5.59 -25.57 -23.49
CA ASN A 319 -6.46 -26.44 -22.70
C ASN A 319 -6.64 -27.82 -23.36
N ASN A 320 -6.76 -27.87 -24.69
CA ASN A 320 -6.89 -29.12 -25.43
C ASN A 320 -5.58 -29.94 -25.40
N VAL A 321 -4.43 -29.29 -25.56
CA VAL A 321 -3.11 -29.94 -25.39
C VAL A 321 -2.96 -30.49 -23.97
N ARG A 322 -3.39 -29.73 -22.96
CA ARG A 322 -3.33 -30.15 -21.56
C ARG A 322 -4.19 -31.38 -21.27
N LYS A 323 -5.42 -31.41 -21.81
CA LYS A 323 -6.32 -32.57 -21.72
C LYS A 323 -5.72 -33.80 -22.39
N TYR A 324 -5.08 -33.63 -23.55
CA TYR A 324 -4.45 -34.73 -24.28
C TYR A 324 -3.27 -35.32 -23.51
N GLY A 325 -2.41 -34.48 -22.93
CA GLY A 325 -1.27 -34.91 -22.13
C GLY A 325 -1.59 -35.33 -20.69
N ARG A 326 -2.87 -35.32 -20.27
CA ARG A 326 -3.31 -35.54 -18.87
C ARG A 326 -2.48 -34.75 -17.84
N LEU A 327 -2.10 -33.52 -18.18
CA LEU A 327 -1.22 -32.69 -17.36
C LEU A 327 -2.03 -31.94 -16.30
N GLY A 328 -1.68 -32.09 -15.01
CA GLY A 328 -2.30 -31.34 -13.90
C GLY A 328 -2.18 -29.82 -14.05
N ALA A 329 -3.07 -29.04 -13.44
CA ALA A 329 -3.08 -27.56 -13.55
C ALA A 329 -1.76 -26.96 -13.01
N GLY A 330 -1.02 -26.20 -13.84
CA GLY A 330 0.24 -25.54 -13.47
C GLY A 330 1.54 -26.19 -13.97
N SER A 331 1.55 -27.47 -14.36
CA SER A 331 2.75 -28.10 -14.94
C SER A 331 3.15 -27.50 -16.30
N ARG A 332 4.48 -27.41 -16.56
CA ARG A 332 5.04 -26.97 -17.83
C ARG A 332 4.70 -27.98 -18.93
N ILE A 333 4.22 -27.48 -20.07
CA ILE A 333 3.89 -28.33 -21.23
C ILE A 333 5.19 -28.69 -21.95
N SER A 334 5.53 -29.97 -21.98
CA SER A 334 6.66 -30.47 -22.77
C SER A 334 6.39 -30.27 -24.26
N THR A 335 7.39 -29.77 -24.99
CA THR A 335 7.33 -29.53 -26.45
C THR A 335 6.98 -30.78 -27.23
N HIS A 336 7.38 -31.97 -26.75
CA HIS A 336 7.03 -33.25 -27.38
C HIS A 336 5.54 -33.57 -27.29
N VAL A 337 4.88 -33.27 -26.17
CA VAL A 337 3.43 -33.47 -26.00
C VAL A 337 2.65 -32.52 -26.91
N PHE A 338 3.14 -31.29 -27.07
CA PHE A 338 2.58 -30.34 -28.02
C PHE A 338 2.74 -30.82 -29.47
N LEU A 339 3.91 -31.33 -29.84
CA LEU A 339 4.17 -31.85 -31.20
C LEU A 339 3.33 -33.10 -31.51
N LEU A 340 3.20 -34.03 -30.58
CA LEU A 340 2.35 -35.21 -30.73
C LEU A 340 0.87 -34.82 -30.90
N TRP A 341 0.40 -33.88 -30.08
CA TRP A 341 -0.95 -33.31 -30.24
C TRP A 341 -1.12 -32.62 -31.59
N LEU A 342 -0.12 -31.85 -32.03
CA LEU A 342 -0.14 -31.16 -33.31
C LEU A 342 -0.21 -32.16 -34.48
N LEU A 343 0.57 -33.24 -34.42
CA LEU A 343 0.57 -34.31 -35.41
C LEU A 343 -0.78 -35.03 -35.50
N ASP A 344 -1.38 -35.35 -34.36
CA ASP A 344 -2.69 -36.03 -34.29
C ASP A 344 -3.82 -35.10 -34.80
N ARG A 345 -3.74 -33.81 -34.47
CA ARG A 345 -4.68 -32.77 -34.92
C ARG A 345 -4.48 -32.37 -36.38
N ALA A 346 -3.27 -32.51 -36.92
CA ALA A 346 -2.95 -32.27 -38.34
C ALA A 346 -3.52 -33.36 -39.27
N SER A 347 -4.21 -34.36 -38.73
CA SER A 347 -4.94 -35.35 -39.52
C SER A 347 -5.91 -34.66 -40.50
N LEU A 348 -5.81 -35.04 -41.77
CA LEU A 348 -6.53 -34.47 -42.92
C LEU A 348 -8.04 -34.29 -42.69
N ARG A 349 -8.66 -35.09 -41.81
CA ARG A 349 -10.09 -35.00 -41.46
C ARG A 349 -10.45 -33.76 -40.65
N TRP A 350 -9.60 -33.33 -39.72
CA TRP A 350 -9.84 -32.11 -38.93
C TRP A 350 -9.66 -30.84 -39.78
N VAL A 351 -8.66 -30.87 -40.68
CA VAL A 351 -8.44 -29.83 -41.69
C VAL A 351 -9.61 -29.75 -42.66
N PHE A 352 -10.17 -30.88 -43.11
CA PHE A 352 -11.36 -30.90 -43.98
C PHE A 352 -12.62 -30.37 -43.28
N GLN A 353 -12.86 -30.71 -42.01
CA GLN A 353 -14.03 -30.24 -41.26
C GLN A 353 -13.95 -28.75 -40.87
N ASN A 354 -12.75 -28.24 -40.60
CA ASN A 354 -12.53 -26.81 -40.34
C ASN A 354 -12.05 -26.06 -41.59
N PHE A 355 -12.08 -26.69 -42.76
CA PHE A 355 -11.50 -26.17 -44.00
C PHE A 355 -12.04 -24.79 -44.33
N GLN A 356 -13.36 -24.60 -44.24
CA GLN A 356 -13.95 -23.28 -44.51
C GLN A 356 -13.48 -22.18 -43.53
N ARG A 357 -13.16 -22.53 -42.27
CA ARG A 357 -12.67 -21.57 -41.27
C ARG A 357 -11.19 -21.28 -41.45
N VAL A 358 -10.39 -22.32 -41.67
CA VAL A 358 -8.94 -22.20 -41.90
C VAL A 358 -8.67 -21.53 -43.25
N VAL A 359 -9.45 -21.85 -44.28
CA VAL A 359 -9.40 -21.19 -45.59
C VAL A 359 -9.84 -19.75 -45.46
N ALA A 360 -10.92 -19.40 -44.73
CA ALA A 360 -11.31 -18.01 -44.58
C ALA A 360 -10.28 -17.16 -43.80
N VAL A 361 -9.69 -17.71 -42.74
CA VAL A 361 -8.62 -17.04 -41.97
C VAL A 361 -7.33 -17.00 -42.79
N GLY A 362 -7.00 -18.07 -43.51
CA GLY A 362 -5.83 -18.17 -44.38
C GLY A 362 -5.92 -17.24 -45.60
N LEU A 363 -7.09 -17.13 -46.23
CA LEU A 363 -7.34 -16.17 -47.32
C LEU A 363 -7.29 -14.74 -46.82
N SER A 364 -7.82 -14.46 -45.64
CA SER A 364 -7.73 -13.10 -45.09
C SER A 364 -6.30 -12.74 -44.72
N LEU A 365 -5.53 -13.67 -44.16
CA LEU A 365 -4.11 -13.47 -43.86
C LEU A 365 -3.28 -13.37 -45.15
N SER A 366 -3.57 -14.19 -46.16
CA SER A 366 -2.87 -14.15 -47.45
C SER A 366 -3.21 -12.88 -48.22
N VAL A 367 -4.44 -12.38 -48.18
CA VAL A 367 -4.81 -11.09 -48.78
C VAL A 367 -4.13 -9.93 -48.05
N LEU A 368 -3.97 -10.02 -46.72
CA LEU A 368 -3.25 -9.02 -45.92
C LEU A 368 -1.76 -8.98 -46.23
N ILE A 369 -1.13 -10.13 -46.51
CA ILE A 369 0.31 -10.26 -46.79
C ILE A 369 0.61 -10.06 -48.29
N CYS A 370 -0.15 -10.69 -49.17
CA CYS A 370 0.05 -10.62 -50.62
C CYS A 370 -0.47 -9.32 -51.23
N GLY A 371 -1.45 -8.64 -50.61
CA GLY A 371 -1.94 -7.35 -51.09
C GLY A 371 -0.84 -6.29 -51.23
N PRO A 372 -0.06 -6.02 -50.16
CA PRO A 372 1.09 -5.11 -50.21
C PRO A 372 2.16 -5.53 -51.21
N VAL A 373 2.45 -6.83 -51.30
CA VAL A 373 3.45 -7.39 -52.23
C VAL A 373 3.01 -7.23 -53.68
N ALA A 374 1.74 -7.50 -53.99
CA ALA A 374 1.16 -7.30 -55.31
C ALA A 374 1.16 -5.81 -55.71
N ILE A 375 0.86 -4.92 -54.76
CA ILE A 375 0.96 -3.46 -54.97
C ILE A 375 2.41 -3.06 -55.29
N ALA A 376 3.40 -3.57 -54.53
CA ALA A 376 4.81 -3.31 -54.78
C ALA A 376 5.27 -3.84 -56.15
N LEU A 377 4.85 -5.04 -56.54
CA LEU A 377 5.14 -5.65 -57.84
C LEU A 377 4.55 -4.87 -59.00
N ILE A 378 3.30 -4.41 -58.88
CA ILE A 378 2.63 -3.58 -59.90
C ILE A 378 3.35 -2.23 -60.07
N TRP A 379 3.90 -1.69 -58.98
CA TRP A 379 4.68 -0.46 -59.03
C TRP A 379 6.06 -0.68 -59.67
N ALA A 380 6.73 -1.79 -59.33
CA ALA A 380 8.05 -2.18 -59.87
C ALA A 380 8.01 -2.51 -61.37
N LEU A 381 6.90 -3.07 -61.87
CA LEU A 381 6.68 -3.29 -63.31
C LEU A 381 6.38 -1.94 -64.00
N GLY A 382 7.43 -1.19 -64.30
CA GLY A 382 7.44 0.21 -64.78
C GLY A 382 6.66 0.55 -66.07
N LYS A 383 5.98 -0.40 -66.72
CA LYS A 383 5.37 -0.20 -68.05
C LYS A 383 3.92 0.30 -68.05
N THR A 384 3.25 0.42 -66.90
CA THR A 384 1.83 0.79 -66.85
C THR A 384 1.64 2.29 -66.56
N SER A 385 0.70 2.91 -67.28
CA SER A 385 0.31 4.32 -67.08
C SER A 385 -0.08 4.60 -65.62
N ILE A 386 0.43 5.68 -65.04
CA ILE A 386 0.23 6.09 -63.63
C ILE A 386 -1.24 5.98 -63.18
N ARG A 387 -2.19 6.38 -64.04
CA ARG A 387 -3.63 6.32 -63.75
C ARG A 387 -4.14 4.91 -63.45
N ARG A 388 -3.61 3.88 -64.13
CA ARG A 388 -3.95 2.47 -63.90
C ARG A 388 -3.30 1.91 -62.64
N LYS A 389 -2.07 2.36 -62.32
CA LYS A 389 -1.39 1.98 -61.07
C LYS A 389 -2.19 2.46 -59.86
N VAL A 390 -2.60 3.73 -59.86
CA VAL A 390 -3.42 4.30 -58.78
C VAL A 390 -4.74 3.53 -58.64
N LEU A 391 -5.46 3.31 -59.75
CA LEU A 391 -6.73 2.57 -59.74
C LEU A 391 -6.59 1.17 -59.13
N PHE A 392 -5.56 0.40 -59.53
CA PHE A 392 -5.32 -0.94 -59.00
C PHE A 392 -4.95 -0.92 -57.52
N THR A 393 -4.11 0.02 -57.09
CA THR A 393 -3.76 0.15 -55.66
C THR A 393 -4.97 0.50 -54.80
N THR A 394 -5.83 1.42 -55.26
CA THR A 394 -7.06 1.76 -54.53
C THR A 394 -8.04 0.60 -54.47
N LEU A 395 -8.13 -0.21 -55.53
CA LEU A 395 -9.05 -1.34 -55.60
C LEU A 395 -8.58 -2.49 -54.71
N VAL A 396 -7.27 -2.81 -54.71
CA VAL A 396 -6.68 -3.78 -53.78
C VAL A 396 -6.82 -3.31 -52.34
N LEU A 397 -6.58 -2.02 -52.05
CA LEU A 397 -6.74 -1.47 -50.71
C LEU A 397 -8.20 -1.54 -50.23
N MET A 398 -9.17 -1.16 -51.08
CA MET A 398 -10.60 -1.27 -50.79
C MET A 398 -11.02 -2.74 -50.56
N LEU A 399 -10.44 -3.68 -51.31
CA LEU A 399 -10.71 -5.10 -51.14
C LEU A 399 -10.15 -5.62 -49.81
N VAL A 400 -8.93 -5.23 -49.45
CA VAL A 400 -8.32 -5.55 -48.14
C VAL A 400 -9.14 -4.93 -47.00
N CYS A 401 -9.54 -3.66 -47.11
CA CYS A 401 -10.35 -2.96 -46.12
C CYS A 401 -11.75 -3.58 -45.97
N SER A 402 -12.43 -3.91 -47.06
CA SER A 402 -13.75 -4.54 -47.03
C SER A 402 -13.70 -5.96 -46.44
N LEU A 403 -12.64 -6.73 -46.72
CA LEU A 403 -12.39 -8.03 -46.07
C LEU A 403 -12.13 -7.88 -44.57
N LEU A 404 -11.34 -6.89 -44.16
CA LEU A 404 -11.12 -6.55 -42.75
C LEU A 404 -12.43 -6.19 -42.05
N VAL A 405 -13.25 -5.32 -42.66
CA VAL A 405 -14.56 -4.92 -42.14
C VAL A 405 -15.51 -6.11 -42.05
N LEU A 406 -15.52 -7.01 -43.04
CA LEU A 406 -16.32 -8.23 -43.02
C LEU A 406 -15.86 -9.21 -41.91
N LEU A 407 -14.55 -9.32 -41.66
CA LEU A 407 -14.03 -10.12 -40.54
C LEU A 407 -14.47 -9.55 -39.20
N ILE A 408 -14.42 -8.21 -39.06
CA ILE A 408 -14.86 -7.51 -37.85
C ILE A 408 -16.37 -7.67 -37.65
N LEU A 409 -17.19 -7.46 -38.68
CA LEU A 409 -18.65 -7.64 -38.63
C LEU A 409 -19.07 -9.09 -38.36
N LYS A 410 -18.41 -10.06 -38.99
CA LYS A 410 -18.69 -11.49 -38.77
C LYS A 410 -18.26 -11.94 -37.36
N SER A 411 -17.23 -11.30 -36.80
CA SER A 411 -16.86 -11.43 -35.39
C SER A 411 -17.93 -10.83 -34.47
N PHE A 412 -18.45 -9.65 -34.79
CA PHE A 412 -19.46 -8.95 -33.98
C PHE A 412 -20.82 -9.66 -33.98
N ARG A 413 -21.24 -10.21 -35.12
CA ARG A 413 -22.52 -10.95 -35.27
C ARG A 413 -22.55 -12.29 -34.53
N ARG A 414 -21.41 -12.74 -34.00
CA ARG A 414 -21.29 -13.97 -33.19
C ARG A 414 -21.34 -13.69 -31.68
N TYR A 415 -21.49 -12.42 -31.29
CA TYR A 415 -21.57 -11.94 -29.90
C TYR A 415 -22.98 -11.51 -29.46
N ARG A 416 -23.89 -11.29 -30.41
CA ARG A 416 -25.33 -11.42 -30.19
C ARG A 416 -25.70 -12.88 -30.42
#